data_AF-A0A1J7IZI7-F1
#
_entry.id   AF-A0A1J7IZI7-F1
#
_cell.length_a   1.000
_cell.length_b   1.000
_cell.length_c   1.000
_cell.angle_alpha   90.00
_cell.angle_beta   90.00
_cell.angle_gamma   90.00
#
_symmetry.space_group_name_H-M   'P 1'
#
loop_
_entity.id
_entity.type
_entity.pdbx_description
1 polymer ?
#
loop_
_entity_poly.entity_id
_entity_poly.type
_entity_poly.pdbx_seq_one_letter_code
_entity_poly.pdbx_strand_id
1 'polypeptide(L)'
;MVGIADTERAVRARSRRRAYGVSSQSRKTFPSWLVRLLGPLGRRAKEFVTSPDPTARSANQSSSFSELPVELVLLIADHLSKTSLICLALTCKPLHAILFPRPAALSLEERKTFLLLIEKGVPGVYYCHCCHKLRPWHLKLDIQNWLGHSLGHRNTMGLYYSAHSYYLIYPLARLVTNRHLYGPGHGIPIRNIEMDVRYLIRPLNIERCESWRARIVEDQLFLRTVYTVQHLAADTQTLRLFVDGWNTRVCEHLDTATNTTDRTANLERIPQLADLEGRPGFVPCDRAVTSCRICHTDIETAIVWRGYRRKGWLVRIVAYRSLGKCRDPDDMRAMIGRGLRYGEESGRRRSGRQGIQPFLRDRWIESEGGEEVADRRKCRTIVCEDIKDKWMFENA
;
A
#
# COMPACT_ATOMS: atom_id res chain seq x y z
N MET A 1 -17.70 -1.14 -55.83
CA MET A 1 -16.77 -0.13 -56.37
C MET A 1 -17.42 1.24 -56.31
N VAL A 2 -17.25 1.94 -55.18
CA VAL A 2 -17.36 3.39 -54.90
C VAL A 2 -16.73 3.47 -53.50
N GLY A 3 -15.49 3.93 -53.31
CA GLY A 3 -15.14 5.34 -53.13
C GLY A 3 -14.98 5.64 -51.62
N ILE A 4 -13.82 5.30 -51.04
CA ILE A 4 -13.43 5.71 -49.68
C ILE A 4 -12.05 6.36 -49.77
N ALA A 5 -12.04 7.69 -49.74
CA ALA A 5 -10.87 8.51 -49.42
C ALA A 5 -11.43 9.76 -48.73
N ASP A 6 -10.98 9.99 -47.49
CA ASP A 6 -10.89 11.27 -46.78
C ASP A 6 -11.24 11.10 -45.30
N THR A 7 -10.22 11.12 -44.44
CA THR A 7 -10.21 11.84 -43.15
C THR A 7 -8.85 11.66 -42.45
N GLU A 8 -7.79 12.22 -43.04
CA GLU A 8 -6.55 12.54 -42.33
C GLU A 8 -6.23 14.04 -42.49
N ARG A 9 -6.76 14.89 -41.61
CA ARG A 9 -6.24 16.25 -41.33
C ARG A 9 -7.02 16.96 -40.22
N ALA A 10 -6.63 16.80 -38.96
CA ALA A 10 -7.03 17.74 -37.90
C ALA A 10 -6.22 17.67 -36.59
N VAL A 11 -4.89 17.48 -36.61
CA VAL A 11 -4.06 17.73 -35.40
C VAL A 11 -2.70 18.28 -35.79
N ARG A 12 -2.59 19.60 -35.99
CA ARG A 12 -1.31 20.36 -35.95
C ARG A 12 -1.59 21.86 -36.13
N ALA A 13 -1.93 22.55 -35.04
CA ALA A 13 -1.73 24.00 -34.92
C ALA A 13 -2.06 24.48 -33.51
N ARG A 14 -1.06 24.56 -32.63
CA ARG A 14 -0.92 25.61 -31.58
C ARG A 14 0.37 25.37 -30.78
N SER A 15 1.48 25.78 -31.37
CA SER A 15 2.72 26.06 -30.66
C SER A 15 3.29 27.32 -31.26
N ARG A 16 3.20 28.45 -30.52
CA ARG A 16 4.22 29.49 -30.43
C ARG A 16 3.74 30.73 -29.66
N ARG A 17 4.67 31.24 -28.85
CA ARG A 17 4.83 32.59 -28.24
C ARG A 17 4.03 32.89 -26.96
N ARG A 18 4.77 32.99 -25.86
CA ARG A 18 5.05 34.28 -25.20
C ARG A 18 6.32 34.17 -24.35
N ALA A 19 7.36 34.87 -24.80
CA ALA A 19 8.48 35.29 -23.98
C ALA A 19 8.10 36.64 -23.35
N TYR A 20 8.25 36.76 -22.04
CA TYR A 20 8.39 38.05 -21.36
C TYR A 20 9.46 37.89 -20.29
N GLY A 21 10.54 38.65 -20.45
CA GLY A 21 11.50 38.88 -19.39
C GLY A 21 10.91 39.84 -18.35
N VAL A 22 11.22 39.59 -17.09
CA VAL A 22 11.16 40.60 -16.03
C VAL A 22 12.35 40.38 -15.12
N SER A 23 13.26 41.34 -15.15
CA SER A 23 14.25 41.58 -14.10
C SER A 23 13.49 42.05 -12.85
N SER A 24 13.78 41.49 -11.67
CA SER A 24 13.43 42.15 -10.42
C SER A 24 14.42 41.80 -9.32
N GLN A 25 14.76 42.84 -8.57
CA GLN A 25 15.74 42.86 -7.50
C GLN A 25 15.41 41.88 -6.37
N SER A 26 16.48 41.25 -5.89
CA SER A 26 16.54 40.40 -4.71
C SER A 26 16.11 41.15 -3.44
N ARG A 27 14.86 40.93 -3.01
CA ARG A 27 14.46 41.11 -1.61
C ARG A 27 14.67 39.78 -0.89
N LYS A 28 15.54 39.80 0.13
CA LYS A 28 15.81 38.69 1.06
C LYS A 28 14.51 38.32 1.78
N THR A 29 13.78 37.35 1.23
CA THR A 29 12.61 36.74 1.88
C THR A 29 12.95 35.30 2.20
N PHE A 30 12.45 34.83 3.35
CA PHE A 30 12.57 33.45 3.80
C PHE A 30 12.24 32.45 2.67
N PRO A 31 12.78 31.22 2.69
CA PRO A 31 12.35 30.19 1.76
C PRO A 31 10.86 29.95 1.99
N SER A 32 10.04 30.34 1.01
CA SER A 32 8.58 30.22 1.03
C SER A 32 8.11 28.82 1.47
N TRP A 33 8.90 27.79 1.20
CA TRP A 33 8.59 26.42 1.60
C TRP A 33 8.68 26.15 3.11
N LEU A 34 9.63 26.76 3.85
CA LEU A 34 9.81 26.51 5.29
C LEU A 34 8.70 27.19 6.11
N VAL A 35 8.35 28.43 5.75
CA VAL A 35 7.24 29.19 6.35
C VAL A 35 5.89 28.51 6.06
N ARG A 36 5.72 27.92 4.87
CA ARG A 36 4.53 27.12 4.53
C ARG A 36 4.50 25.77 5.24
N LEU A 37 5.64 25.16 5.54
CA LEU A 37 5.72 23.89 6.28
C LEU A 37 5.33 24.08 7.75
N LEU A 38 5.81 25.16 8.38
CA LEU A 38 5.65 25.40 9.82
C LEU A 38 4.41 26.24 10.17
N GLY A 39 3.91 27.07 9.25
CA GLY A 39 2.76 27.96 9.48
C GLY A 39 1.47 27.26 9.92
N PRO A 40 1.12 26.07 9.38
CA PRO A 40 -0.01 25.27 9.87
C PRO A 40 0.31 24.46 11.13
N LEU A 41 1.56 23.98 11.29
CA LEU A 41 1.98 23.15 12.43
C LEU A 41 2.02 23.95 13.74
N GLY A 42 2.51 25.18 13.70
CA GLY A 42 2.64 26.04 14.89
C GLY A 42 1.31 26.49 15.51
N ARG A 43 0.21 26.48 14.74
CA ARG A 43 -1.13 26.83 15.26
C ARG A 43 -1.89 25.65 15.89
N ARG A 44 -1.55 24.40 15.54
CA ARG A 44 -2.32 23.20 15.96
C ARG A 44 -1.64 22.34 17.02
N ALA A 45 -0.35 22.51 17.28
CA ALA A 45 0.32 21.86 18.42
C ALA A 45 -0.30 22.23 19.79
N LYS A 46 -1.12 23.28 19.86
CA LYS A 46 -1.85 23.68 21.07
C LYS A 46 -3.08 22.82 21.39
N GLU A 47 -3.63 22.03 20.46
CA GLU A 47 -4.92 21.34 20.66
C GLU A 47 -4.81 19.86 21.07
N PHE A 48 -3.62 19.25 21.06
CA PHE A 48 -3.44 17.82 21.35
C PHE A 48 -2.71 17.50 22.66
N VAL A 49 -2.46 18.50 23.50
CA VAL A 49 -1.93 18.26 24.85
C VAL A 49 -3.11 17.90 25.75
N THR A 50 -3.34 16.60 25.95
CA THR A 50 -4.20 16.09 27.02
C THR A 50 -3.68 16.60 28.35
N SER A 51 -4.55 17.23 29.13
CA SER A 51 -4.27 17.85 30.43
C SER A 51 -3.45 16.92 31.35
N PRO A 52 -2.26 17.34 31.82
CA PRO A 52 -1.48 16.53 32.75
C PRO A 52 -2.07 16.59 34.17
N ASP A 53 -2.03 15.44 34.83
CA ASP A 53 -2.36 15.20 36.23
C ASP A 53 -1.67 16.23 37.16
N PRO A 54 -2.40 17.00 38.00
CA PRO A 54 -1.86 18.17 38.71
C PRO A 54 -0.91 17.87 39.89
N THR A 55 -0.51 16.61 40.12
CA THR A 55 0.16 16.22 41.38
C THR A 55 1.68 16.02 41.31
N ALA A 56 2.33 16.16 40.15
CA ALA A 56 3.79 16.00 40.02
C ALA A 56 4.54 17.33 39.79
N ARG A 57 4.67 18.16 40.83
CA ARG A 57 5.60 19.32 40.85
C ARG A 57 6.84 18.98 41.68
N SER A 58 7.87 18.45 41.04
CA SER A 58 9.22 18.35 41.63
C SER A 58 10.26 18.83 40.63
N ALA A 59 10.88 19.97 40.94
CA ALA A 59 12.20 20.44 40.53
C ALA A 59 12.68 20.13 39.10
N ASN A 60 12.17 20.87 38.11
CA ASN A 60 12.85 21.01 36.82
C ASN A 60 14.02 21.99 36.95
N GLN A 61 15.19 21.49 37.34
CA GLN A 61 16.46 22.11 36.94
C GLN A 61 16.67 21.80 35.46
N SER A 62 15.96 22.51 34.59
CA SER A 62 16.28 22.48 33.16
C SER A 62 17.45 23.43 32.94
N SER A 63 18.67 22.91 32.99
CA SER A 63 19.82 23.55 32.33
C SER A 63 19.45 23.67 30.85
N SER A 64 18.94 24.82 30.46
CA SER A 64 18.39 25.01 29.13
C SER A 64 19.55 25.04 28.15
N PHE A 65 19.48 24.29 27.05
CA PHE A 65 20.48 24.36 25.96
C PHE A 65 20.68 25.81 25.46
N SER A 66 19.70 26.68 25.71
CA SER A 66 19.74 28.13 25.51
C SER A 66 20.80 28.89 26.33
N GLU A 67 21.28 28.32 27.44
CA GLU A 67 22.25 28.92 28.35
C GLU A 67 23.70 28.63 27.93
N LEU A 68 23.91 27.73 26.97
CA LEU A 68 25.23 27.45 26.44
C LEU A 68 25.77 28.69 25.73
N PRO A 69 27.03 29.08 25.98
CA PRO A 69 27.74 30.05 25.16
C PRO A 69 27.65 29.67 23.68
N VAL A 70 27.52 30.68 22.82
CA VAL A 70 27.34 30.48 21.37
C VAL A 70 28.48 29.68 20.75
N GLU A 71 29.69 29.82 21.29
CA GLU A 71 30.89 29.09 20.89
C GLU A 71 30.73 27.58 21.09
N LEU A 72 30.13 27.15 22.21
CA LEU A 72 29.86 25.73 22.46
C LEU A 72 28.76 25.19 21.55
N VAL A 73 27.75 26.00 21.25
CA VAL A 73 26.69 25.64 20.30
C VAL A 73 27.26 25.45 18.89
N LEU A 74 28.17 26.33 18.46
CA LEU A 74 28.85 26.23 17.17
C LEU A 74 29.81 25.03 17.12
N LEU A 75 30.53 24.74 18.22
CA LEU A 75 31.37 23.55 18.33
C LEU A 75 30.54 22.27 18.16
N ILE A 76 29.39 22.17 18.82
CA ILE A 76 28.47 21.04 18.66
C ILE A 76 27.97 20.97 17.21
N ALA A 77 27.58 22.12 16.64
CA ALA A 77 27.08 22.21 15.27
C ALA A 77 28.08 21.68 14.22
N ASP A 78 29.37 21.95 14.38
CA ASP A 78 30.43 21.48 13.48
C ASP A 78 30.58 19.95 13.47
N HIS A 79 30.13 19.27 14.54
CA HIS A 79 30.12 17.81 14.62
C HIS A 79 28.81 17.16 14.17
N LEU A 80 27.79 17.95 13.81
CA LEU A 80 26.50 17.42 13.37
C LEU A 80 26.43 17.28 11.85
N SER A 81 25.77 16.21 11.40
CA SER A 81 25.35 16.12 10.00
C SER A 81 24.43 17.31 9.65
N LYS A 82 24.41 17.77 8.39
CA LYS A 82 23.53 18.88 7.96
C LYS A 82 22.06 18.66 8.36
N THR A 83 21.57 17.43 8.24
CA THR A 83 20.20 17.05 8.62
C THR A 83 19.98 17.24 10.12
N SER A 84 20.89 16.74 10.95
CA SER A 84 20.84 16.89 12.40
C SER A 84 20.97 18.35 12.83
N LEU A 85 21.81 19.13 12.14
CA LEU A 85 21.99 20.56 12.36
C LEU A 85 20.70 21.33 12.12
N ILE A 86 19.98 21.02 11.04
CA ILE A 86 18.66 21.62 10.75
C ILE A 86 17.65 21.23 11.81
N CYS A 87 17.62 19.96 12.22
CA CYS A 87 16.74 19.52 13.31
C CYS A 87 17.03 20.29 14.61
N LEU A 88 18.30 20.45 14.99
CA LEU A 88 18.72 21.24 16.15
C LEU A 88 18.26 22.69 16.04
N ALA A 89 18.51 23.32 14.90
CA ALA A 89 18.10 24.69 14.64
C ALA A 89 16.58 24.89 14.73
N LEU A 90 15.78 23.90 14.36
CA LEU A 90 14.32 24.01 14.39
C LEU A 90 13.70 23.80 15.77
N THR A 91 14.49 23.42 16.78
CA THR A 91 13.99 23.27 18.15
C THR A 91 13.57 24.61 18.77
N CYS A 92 14.28 25.71 18.47
CA CYS A 92 13.93 27.03 18.96
C CYS A 92 14.40 28.18 18.05
N LYS A 93 13.76 29.35 18.17
CA LYS A 93 14.07 30.53 17.35
C LYS A 93 15.52 31.03 17.49
N PRO A 94 16.12 31.09 18.71
CA PRO A 94 17.52 31.51 18.87
C PRO A 94 18.50 30.60 18.13
N LEU A 95 18.39 29.27 18.29
CA LEU A 95 19.25 28.32 17.60
C LEU A 95 19.08 28.41 16.08
N HIS A 96 17.86 28.61 15.59
CA HIS A 96 17.64 28.86 14.17
C HIS A 96 18.38 30.11 13.67
N ALA A 97 18.33 31.21 14.43
CA ALA A 97 18.98 32.46 14.05
C ALA A 97 20.51 32.34 14.05
N ILE A 98 21.08 31.60 15.01
CA ILE A 98 22.52 31.35 15.12
C ILE A 98 23.01 30.42 14.00
N LEU A 99 22.33 29.27 13.81
CA LEU A 99 22.83 28.19 12.95
C LEU A 99 22.47 28.38 11.46
N PHE A 100 21.40 29.13 11.15
CA PHE A 100 20.95 29.36 9.77
C PHE A 100 20.65 30.84 9.49
N PRO A 101 21.67 31.72 9.52
CA PRO A 101 21.51 33.12 9.11
C PRO A 101 21.13 33.25 7.63
N ARG A 102 21.35 32.19 6.85
CA ARG A 102 20.89 32.04 5.47
C ARG A 102 20.21 30.69 5.29
N PRO A 103 19.25 30.58 4.36
CA PRO A 103 18.65 29.30 4.03
C PRO A 103 19.69 28.30 3.56
N ALA A 104 19.77 27.14 4.22
CA ALA A 104 20.52 26.02 3.67
C ALA A 104 19.76 25.43 2.48
N ALA A 105 20.44 25.32 1.35
CA ALA A 105 19.99 24.50 0.24
C ALA A 105 20.27 23.03 0.61
N LEU A 106 19.21 22.24 0.72
CA LEU A 106 19.33 20.80 0.90
C LEU A 106 19.26 20.10 -0.45
N SER A 107 20.11 19.10 -0.64
CA SER A 107 19.93 18.12 -1.72
C SER A 107 18.61 17.37 -1.55
N LEU A 108 18.15 16.68 -2.59
CA LEU A 108 16.93 15.88 -2.52
C LEU A 108 17.00 14.79 -1.45
N GLU A 109 18.15 14.12 -1.32
CA GLU A 109 18.38 13.07 -0.32
C GLU A 109 18.50 13.61 1.11
N GLU A 110 19.19 14.74 1.28
CA GLU A 110 19.25 15.44 2.57
C GLU A 110 17.84 15.87 3.01
N ARG A 111 17.05 16.42 2.07
CA ARG A 111 15.66 16.80 2.32
C ARG A 111 14.77 15.59 2.64
N LYS A 112 14.93 14.46 1.93
CA LYS A 112 14.22 13.20 2.23
C LYS A 112 14.51 12.77 3.67
N THR A 113 15.79 12.67 4.02
CA THR A 113 16.25 12.28 5.37
C THR A 113 15.69 13.21 6.44
N PHE A 114 15.78 14.52 6.20
CA PHE A 114 15.25 15.54 7.10
C PHE A 114 13.74 15.42 7.33
N LEU A 115 12.94 15.26 6.27
CA LEU A 115 11.49 15.14 6.39
C LEU A 115 11.08 13.82 7.07
N LEU A 116 11.84 12.74 6.88
CA LEU A 116 11.62 11.48 7.59
C LEU A 116 11.86 11.60 9.10
N LEU A 117 12.86 12.40 9.51
CA LEU A 117 13.08 12.70 10.93
C LEU A 117 11.92 13.51 11.53
N ILE A 118 11.41 14.51 10.80
CA ILE A 118 10.25 15.26 11.27
C ILE A 118 9.00 14.38 11.37
N GLU A 119 8.73 13.52 10.38
CA GLU A 119 7.60 12.56 10.45
C GLU A 119 7.66 11.70 11.71
N LYS A 120 8.86 11.27 12.11
CA LYS A 120 9.07 10.49 13.33
C LYS A 120 8.76 11.29 14.60
N GLY A 121 9.08 12.59 14.61
CA GLY A 121 8.93 13.45 15.79
C GLY A 121 7.58 14.19 15.90
N VAL A 122 6.83 14.32 14.80
CA VAL A 122 5.62 15.14 14.75
C VAL A 122 4.40 14.27 14.41
N PRO A 123 3.46 14.08 15.35
CA PRO A 123 2.24 13.32 15.09
C PRO A 123 1.32 14.06 14.09
N GLY A 124 0.42 13.31 13.45
CA GLY A 124 -0.56 13.86 12.51
C GLY A 124 0.01 14.24 11.13
N VAL A 125 1.30 14.02 10.87
CA VAL A 125 1.91 14.17 9.54
C VAL A 125 2.58 12.90 9.06
N TYR A 126 2.71 12.74 7.74
CA TYR A 126 3.50 11.68 7.11
C TYR A 126 4.31 12.24 5.95
N TYR A 127 5.43 11.58 5.64
CA TYR A 127 6.26 11.91 4.49
C TYR A 127 5.71 11.25 3.22
N CYS A 128 5.37 12.07 2.23
CA CYS A 128 4.94 11.60 0.92
C CYS A 128 6.14 11.55 -0.04
N HIS A 129 6.53 10.33 -0.42
CA HIS A 129 7.64 10.08 -1.34
C HIS A 129 7.42 10.66 -2.74
N CYS A 130 6.18 10.78 -3.20
CA CYS A 130 5.89 11.29 -4.55
C CYS A 130 6.10 12.80 -4.69
N CYS A 131 5.84 13.57 -3.62
CA CYS A 131 5.96 15.03 -3.66
C CYS A 131 7.12 15.59 -2.82
N HIS A 132 7.85 14.73 -2.10
CA HIS A 132 8.93 15.10 -1.18
C HIS A 132 8.51 16.18 -0.17
N LYS A 133 7.33 16.00 0.43
CA LYS A 133 6.73 16.91 1.42
C LYS A 133 6.09 16.12 2.56
N LEU A 134 6.02 16.77 3.72
CA LEU A 134 5.13 16.34 4.80
C LEU A 134 3.70 16.70 4.47
N ARG A 135 2.79 15.77 4.71
CA ARG A 135 1.36 15.92 4.53
C ARG A 135 0.67 15.66 5.86
N PRO A 136 -0.35 16.45 6.24
CA PRO A 136 -1.23 16.05 7.31
C PRO A 136 -1.95 14.75 6.92
N TRP A 137 -2.27 13.91 7.89
CA TRP A 137 -3.20 12.79 7.70
C TRP A 137 -4.34 12.90 8.72
N HIS A 138 -5.57 12.69 8.26
CA HIS A 138 -6.77 12.75 9.11
C HIS A 138 -7.76 11.66 8.72
N LEU A 139 -8.12 10.77 9.65
CA LEU A 139 -8.95 9.59 9.35
C LEU A 139 -10.27 9.90 8.62
N LYS A 140 -10.91 11.05 8.91
CA LYS A 140 -12.27 11.38 8.46
C LYS A 140 -12.38 11.87 7.02
N LEU A 141 -11.33 12.47 6.46
CA LEU A 141 -11.43 13.22 5.20
C LEU A 141 -10.80 12.50 4.01
N ASP A 142 -10.09 11.41 4.27
CA ASP A 142 -8.91 11.21 3.45
C ASP A 142 -9.04 10.02 2.49
N ILE A 143 -9.70 8.90 2.81
CA ILE A 143 -9.75 7.76 1.87
C ILE A 143 -10.23 8.16 0.44
N GLN A 144 -11.23 9.05 0.33
CA GLN A 144 -11.67 9.61 -0.96
C GLN A 144 -10.67 10.63 -1.54
N ASN A 145 -10.10 11.52 -0.71
CA ASN A 145 -9.08 12.47 -1.14
C ASN A 145 -7.78 11.79 -1.57
N TRP A 146 -7.48 10.60 -1.05
CA TRP A 146 -6.29 9.84 -1.41
C TRP A 146 -6.41 9.26 -2.80
N LEU A 147 -7.60 8.79 -3.20
CA LEU A 147 -7.88 8.41 -4.59
C LEU A 147 -7.70 9.64 -5.50
N GLY A 148 -8.27 10.79 -5.13
CA GLY A 148 -8.08 12.05 -5.89
C GLY A 148 -6.63 12.53 -5.97
N HIS A 149 -5.87 12.45 -4.87
CA HIS A 149 -4.47 12.85 -4.81
C HIS A 149 -3.57 11.88 -5.59
N SER A 150 -3.88 10.58 -5.56
CA SER A 150 -3.15 9.56 -6.35
C SER A 150 -3.37 9.74 -7.86
N LEU A 151 -4.53 10.24 -8.27
CA LEU A 151 -4.83 10.58 -9.67
C LEU A 151 -4.08 11.85 -10.13
N GLY A 152 -3.81 12.79 -9.21
CA GLY A 152 -3.04 14.01 -9.51
C GLY A 152 -1.53 13.79 -9.69
N HIS A 153 -1.00 12.68 -9.20
CA HIS A 153 0.41 12.31 -9.36
C HIS A 153 0.52 11.19 -10.40
N ARG A 154 0.97 11.53 -11.61
CA ARG A 154 1.14 10.54 -12.70
C ARG A 154 2.03 9.34 -12.33
N ASN A 155 2.88 9.47 -11.29
CA ASN A 155 3.79 8.41 -10.84
C ASN A 155 3.32 7.61 -9.61
N THR A 156 2.15 7.89 -9.01
CA THR A 156 1.62 7.07 -7.90
C THR A 156 0.96 5.77 -8.34
N MET A 157 0.64 5.60 -9.63
CA MET A 157 0.00 4.38 -10.12
C MET A 157 0.85 3.12 -9.90
N GLY A 158 2.17 3.23 -9.69
CA GLY A 158 3.01 2.07 -9.38
C GLY A 158 3.12 1.73 -7.89
N LEU A 159 2.27 2.30 -7.02
CA LEU A 159 2.39 2.20 -5.55
C LEU A 159 1.11 1.71 -4.87
N TYR A 160 0.32 0.89 -5.55
CA TYR A 160 -0.80 0.21 -4.94
C TYR A 160 -0.64 -1.30 -5.07
N TYR A 161 -1.06 -1.99 -4.02
CA TYR A 161 -1.39 -3.39 -4.11
C TYR A 161 -2.84 -3.50 -4.60
N SER A 162 -3.05 -4.21 -5.71
CA SER A 162 -4.38 -4.45 -6.28
C SER A 162 -4.67 -5.95 -6.25
N ALA A 163 -5.58 -6.35 -5.37
CA ALA A 163 -6.38 -7.55 -5.57
C ALA A 163 -7.72 -7.10 -6.18
N HIS A 164 -8.38 -7.97 -6.95
CA HIS A 164 -9.56 -7.67 -7.80
C HIS A 164 -10.64 -6.73 -7.20
N SER A 165 -10.81 -6.71 -5.87
CA SER A 165 -11.77 -5.86 -5.14
C SER A 165 -11.15 -5.01 -4.01
N TYR A 166 -9.82 -5.05 -3.84
CA TYR A 166 -9.12 -4.38 -2.75
C TYR A 166 -7.86 -3.67 -3.21
N TYR A 167 -7.80 -2.37 -2.91
CA TYR A 167 -6.68 -1.50 -3.23
C TYR A 167 -6.03 -1.01 -1.94
N LEU A 168 -4.83 -1.52 -1.64
CA LEU A 168 -4.00 -0.96 -0.58
C LEU A 168 -2.94 -0.06 -1.20
N ILE A 169 -3.15 1.25 -1.06
CA ILE A 169 -2.16 2.24 -1.50
C ILE A 169 -1.01 2.33 -0.50
N TYR A 170 0.21 2.53 -1.01
CA TYR A 170 1.43 2.64 -0.21
C TYR A 170 1.30 3.57 0.99
N PRO A 171 0.69 4.76 0.89
CA PRO A 171 0.63 5.62 2.04
C PRO A 171 -0.26 5.13 3.18
N LEU A 172 -1.33 4.36 2.90
CA LEU A 172 -2.12 3.72 3.96
C LEU A 172 -1.29 2.66 4.68
N ALA A 173 -0.54 1.84 3.92
CA ALA A 173 0.39 0.88 4.49
C ALA A 173 1.46 1.58 5.37
N ARG A 174 2.02 2.70 4.88
CA ARG A 174 2.96 3.54 5.66
C ARG A 174 2.33 4.08 6.94
N LEU A 175 1.09 4.57 6.90
CA LEU A 175 0.43 5.08 8.11
C LEU A 175 0.20 3.96 9.13
N VAL A 176 -0.18 2.75 8.68
CA VAL A 176 -0.31 1.59 9.57
C VAL A 176 1.04 1.25 10.21
N THR A 177 2.13 1.20 9.44
CA THR A 177 3.45 0.88 9.99
C THR A 177 4.03 2.02 10.85
N ASN A 178 3.78 3.28 10.50
CA ASN A 178 4.16 4.44 11.33
C ASN A 178 3.47 4.40 12.69
N ARG A 179 2.18 4.03 12.73
CA ARG A 179 1.46 3.90 13.99
C ARG A 179 2.08 2.84 14.89
N HIS A 180 2.49 1.71 14.31
CA HIS A 180 3.15 0.64 15.04
C HIS A 180 4.51 1.08 15.60
N LEU A 181 5.31 1.78 14.79
CA LEU A 181 6.67 2.18 15.17
C LEU A 181 6.72 3.39 16.12
N TYR A 182 5.83 4.37 15.95
CA TYR A 182 5.91 5.66 16.63
C TYR A 182 4.68 5.95 17.52
N GLY A 183 3.71 5.03 17.55
CA GLY A 183 2.53 5.12 18.41
C GLY A 183 1.29 5.73 17.74
N PRO A 184 0.16 5.80 18.48
CA PRO A 184 -1.16 6.14 17.94
C PRO A 184 -1.27 7.45 17.17
N GLY A 185 -0.45 8.45 17.50
CA GLY A 185 -0.44 9.77 16.86
C GLY A 185 0.23 9.82 15.49
N HIS A 186 0.88 8.74 15.04
CA HIS A 186 1.64 8.72 13.78
C HIS A 186 0.96 7.93 12.66
N GLY A 187 -0.21 7.35 12.89
CA GLY A 187 -1.00 6.80 11.80
C GLY A 187 -2.28 6.09 12.22
N ILE A 188 -2.78 5.26 11.30
CA ILE A 188 -4.09 4.64 11.40
C ILE A 188 -4.00 3.24 12.02
N PRO A 189 -4.99 2.81 12.82
CA PRO A 189 -5.05 1.43 13.29
C PRO A 189 -5.05 0.42 12.13
N ILE A 190 -4.41 -0.74 12.34
CA ILE A 190 -4.32 -1.78 11.30
C ILE A 190 -5.70 -2.26 10.82
N ARG A 191 -6.69 -2.33 11.70
CA ARG A 191 -8.09 -2.65 11.37
C ARG A 191 -8.71 -1.75 10.30
N ASN A 192 -8.16 -0.55 10.05
CA ASN A 192 -8.65 0.35 9.00
C ASN A 192 -8.30 -0.12 7.58
N ILE A 193 -7.37 -1.05 7.42
CA ILE A 193 -7.04 -1.70 6.15
C ILE A 193 -7.54 -3.15 6.10
N GLU A 194 -8.31 -3.58 7.11
CA GLU A 194 -8.97 -4.87 7.12
C GLU A 194 -10.39 -4.72 6.61
N MET A 195 -10.89 -5.73 5.90
CA MET A 195 -12.18 -5.68 5.26
C MET A 195 -12.79 -7.07 5.19
N ASP A 196 -14.12 -7.14 5.16
CA ASP A 196 -14.90 -8.32 4.82
C ASP A 196 -15.96 -7.92 3.82
N VAL A 197 -15.97 -8.58 2.68
CA VAL A 197 -16.98 -8.36 1.66
C VAL A 197 -17.60 -9.68 1.26
N ARG A 198 -18.92 -9.68 1.18
CA ARG A 198 -19.70 -10.78 0.62
C ARG A 198 -20.42 -10.28 -0.62
N TYR A 199 -20.27 -11.01 -1.71
CA TYR A 199 -20.92 -10.81 -2.98
C TYR A 199 -21.91 -11.94 -3.24
N LEU A 200 -23.14 -11.58 -3.56
CA LEU A 200 -24.10 -12.50 -4.16
C LEU A 200 -24.20 -12.18 -5.65
N ILE A 201 -23.77 -13.13 -6.48
CA ILE A 201 -23.67 -12.96 -7.92
C ILE A 201 -24.91 -13.59 -8.56
N ARG A 202 -25.85 -12.74 -8.98
CA ARG A 202 -27.04 -13.15 -9.71
C ARG A 202 -26.83 -12.91 -11.22
N PRO A 203 -27.38 -13.78 -12.10
CA PRO A 203 -28.27 -14.91 -11.83
C PRO A 203 -27.55 -16.23 -11.47
N LEU A 204 -26.21 -16.26 -11.45
CA LEU A 204 -25.42 -17.49 -11.28
C LEU A 204 -25.59 -18.18 -9.92
N ASN A 205 -26.29 -17.57 -8.95
CA ASN A 205 -26.51 -18.11 -7.62
C ASN A 205 -25.21 -18.47 -6.88
N ILE A 206 -24.15 -17.70 -7.13
CA ILE A 206 -22.83 -17.87 -6.52
C ILE A 206 -22.68 -16.90 -5.36
N GLU A 207 -22.27 -17.43 -4.21
CA GLU A 207 -21.81 -16.65 -3.08
C GLU A 207 -20.29 -16.61 -3.09
N ARG A 208 -19.74 -15.41 -3.20
CA ARG A 208 -18.31 -15.11 -3.09
C ARG A 208 -18.10 -14.31 -1.81
N CYS A 209 -17.21 -14.74 -0.93
CA CYS A 209 -16.77 -13.92 0.19
C CYS A 209 -15.27 -13.68 0.09
N GLU A 210 -14.87 -12.50 0.54
CA GLU A 210 -13.49 -12.06 0.61
C GLU A 210 -13.24 -11.44 1.98
N SER A 211 -12.12 -11.81 2.59
CA SER A 211 -11.67 -11.26 3.86
C SER A 211 -10.21 -10.88 3.75
N TRP A 212 -9.89 -9.68 4.22
CA TRP A 212 -8.54 -9.15 4.28
C TRP A 212 -8.19 -8.90 5.74
N ARG A 213 -7.09 -9.51 6.17
CA ARG A 213 -6.52 -9.35 7.50
C ARG A 213 -5.09 -8.88 7.35
N ALA A 214 -4.69 -7.96 8.22
CA ALA A 214 -3.35 -7.42 8.20
C ALA A 214 -2.70 -7.61 9.57
N ARG A 215 -1.39 -7.85 9.56
CA ARG A 215 -0.60 -7.96 10.78
C ARG A 215 0.75 -7.30 10.58
N ILE A 216 1.38 -6.85 11.67
CA ILE A 216 2.79 -6.50 11.66
C ILE A 216 3.57 -7.57 12.40
N VAL A 217 4.54 -8.18 11.72
CA VAL A 217 5.45 -9.21 12.26
C VAL A 217 6.87 -8.72 11.98
N GLU A 218 7.68 -8.56 13.03
CA GLU A 218 9.07 -8.05 12.91
C GLU A 218 9.15 -6.74 12.10
N ASP A 219 8.28 -5.78 12.44
CA ASP A 219 8.16 -4.48 11.77
C ASP A 219 7.85 -4.53 10.26
N GLN A 220 7.40 -5.68 9.76
CA GLN A 220 6.92 -5.85 8.39
C GLN A 220 5.41 -6.02 8.37
N LEU A 221 4.74 -5.37 7.43
CA LEU A 221 3.32 -5.49 7.22
C LEU A 221 3.02 -6.74 6.39
N PHE A 222 2.24 -7.65 6.95
CA PHE A 222 1.71 -8.84 6.27
C PHE A 222 0.24 -8.64 5.94
N LEU A 223 -0.18 -9.23 4.83
CA LEU A 223 -1.57 -9.27 4.38
C LEU A 223 -1.97 -10.72 4.11
N ARG A 224 -3.03 -11.16 4.78
CA ARG A 224 -3.73 -12.41 4.52
C ARG A 224 -5.03 -12.08 3.80
N THR A 225 -5.23 -12.66 2.63
CA THR A 225 -6.48 -12.57 1.89
C THR A 225 -7.12 -13.94 1.81
N VAL A 226 -8.38 -14.03 2.18
CA VAL A 226 -9.18 -15.24 2.10
C VAL A 226 -10.25 -15.02 1.05
N TYR A 227 -10.29 -15.90 0.07
CA TYR A 227 -11.30 -15.97 -0.97
C TYR A 227 -12.11 -17.24 -0.74
N THR A 228 -13.45 -17.15 -0.73
CA THR A 228 -14.32 -18.31 -0.69
C THR A 228 -15.41 -18.18 -1.74
N VAL A 229 -15.62 -19.21 -2.54
CA VAL A 229 -16.66 -19.25 -3.57
C VAL A 229 -17.43 -20.56 -3.44
N GLN A 230 -18.76 -20.46 -3.48
CA GLN A 230 -19.65 -21.61 -3.51
C GLN A 230 -20.91 -21.31 -4.30
N HIS A 231 -21.52 -22.35 -4.88
CA HIS A 231 -22.80 -22.23 -5.57
C HIS A 231 -23.94 -22.61 -4.64
N LEU A 232 -24.91 -21.73 -4.44
CA LEU A 232 -25.94 -21.90 -3.41
C LEU A 232 -26.89 -23.07 -3.69
N ALA A 233 -27.08 -23.46 -4.95
CA ALA A 233 -27.84 -24.65 -5.36
C ALA A 233 -26.96 -25.87 -5.73
N ALA A 234 -25.68 -25.88 -5.36
CA ALA A 234 -24.76 -27.00 -5.61
C ALA A 234 -24.53 -27.39 -7.09
N ASP A 235 -24.74 -26.48 -8.03
CA ASP A 235 -24.35 -26.67 -9.44
C ASP A 235 -22.83 -26.60 -9.57
N THR A 236 -22.22 -27.74 -9.87
CA THR A 236 -20.76 -27.88 -9.99
C THR A 236 -20.23 -27.23 -11.26
N GLN A 237 -20.97 -27.32 -12.37
CA GLN A 237 -20.52 -26.84 -13.67
C GLN A 237 -20.52 -25.31 -13.68
N THR A 238 -21.60 -24.70 -13.18
CA THR A 238 -21.71 -23.24 -13.08
C THR A 238 -20.64 -22.67 -12.14
N LEU A 239 -20.39 -23.34 -11.00
CA LEU A 239 -19.30 -22.94 -10.10
C LEU A 239 -17.93 -23.04 -10.78
N ARG A 240 -17.68 -24.11 -11.55
CA ARG A 240 -16.43 -24.33 -12.25
C ARG A 240 -16.19 -23.25 -13.30
N LEU A 241 -17.17 -23.00 -14.18
CA LEU A 241 -17.11 -21.94 -15.17
C LEU A 241 -16.86 -20.57 -14.53
N PHE A 242 -17.50 -20.30 -13.40
CA PHE A 242 -17.27 -19.06 -12.67
C PHE A 242 -15.83 -18.96 -12.15
N VAL A 243 -15.30 -20.01 -11.50
CA VAL A 243 -13.91 -20.01 -10.97
C VAL A 243 -12.89 -19.91 -12.10
N ASP A 244 -13.15 -20.53 -13.25
CA ASP A 244 -12.26 -20.53 -14.41
C ASP A 244 -12.29 -19.21 -15.20
N GLY A 245 -13.41 -18.50 -15.17
CA GLY A 245 -13.51 -17.11 -15.65
C GLY A 245 -13.20 -16.08 -14.57
N TRP A 246 -12.96 -16.51 -13.33
CA TRP A 246 -12.63 -15.62 -12.23
C TRP A 246 -11.21 -15.12 -12.46
N ASN A 247 -11.05 -13.92 -13.01
CA ASN A 247 -9.75 -13.25 -13.15
C ASN A 247 -9.30 -12.64 -11.81
N THR A 248 -9.34 -13.46 -10.74
CA THR A 248 -8.86 -13.04 -9.42
C THR A 248 -7.40 -13.37 -9.29
N ARG A 249 -6.62 -12.33 -9.59
CA ARG A 249 -5.19 -12.28 -9.30
C ARG A 249 -4.95 -12.47 -7.81
N VAL A 250 -4.42 -13.64 -7.47
CA VAL A 250 -3.89 -13.91 -6.13
C VAL A 250 -2.56 -13.18 -5.96
N CYS A 251 -1.75 -13.08 -7.01
CA CYS A 251 -0.69 -12.09 -7.10
C CYS A 251 -0.54 -11.63 -8.55
N GLU A 252 0.46 -10.80 -8.86
CA GLU A 252 0.75 -10.40 -10.24
C GLU A 252 1.26 -11.55 -11.12
N HIS A 253 1.48 -12.74 -10.55
CA HIS A 253 2.03 -13.92 -11.21
C HIS A 253 1.11 -15.13 -11.16
N LEU A 254 0.09 -15.12 -10.30
CA LEU A 254 -0.81 -16.26 -10.08
C LEU A 254 -2.26 -15.82 -10.16
N ASP A 255 -3.03 -16.54 -10.97
CA ASP A 255 -4.45 -16.32 -11.20
C ASP A 255 -5.24 -17.63 -11.05
N THR A 256 -6.54 -17.49 -10.84
CA THR A 256 -7.52 -18.59 -10.81
C THR A 256 -7.98 -19.00 -12.21
N ALA A 257 -7.90 -18.10 -13.19
CA ALA A 257 -8.44 -18.30 -14.53
C ALA A 257 -7.65 -19.28 -15.43
N THR A 258 -8.35 -19.93 -16.37
CA THR A 258 -7.78 -20.78 -17.44
C THR A 258 -7.36 -20.02 -18.68
N ASN A 259 -8.14 -19.02 -19.05
CA ASN A 259 -8.21 -18.50 -20.43
C ASN A 259 -7.78 -17.04 -20.52
N THR A 260 -6.61 -16.68 -19.98
CA THR A 260 -5.99 -15.42 -20.38
C THR A 260 -5.39 -15.58 -21.76
N THR A 261 -6.23 -15.52 -22.79
CA THR A 261 -5.83 -15.31 -24.20
C THR A 261 -5.06 -14.00 -24.37
N ASP A 262 -5.19 -13.08 -23.41
CA ASP A 262 -4.59 -11.76 -23.43
C ASP A 262 -3.21 -11.73 -22.73
N ARG A 263 -2.16 -11.88 -23.57
CA ARG A 263 -0.78 -11.33 -23.55
C ARG A 263 0.02 -11.09 -22.26
N THR A 264 -0.48 -11.32 -21.07
CA THR A 264 0.35 -11.41 -19.86
C THR A 264 0.92 -12.82 -19.77
N ALA A 265 1.85 -13.14 -20.66
CA ALA A 265 2.40 -14.46 -20.96
C ALA A 265 3.07 -15.21 -19.77
N ASN A 266 2.97 -14.69 -18.55
CA ASN A 266 3.69 -15.18 -17.38
C ASN A 266 2.78 -15.42 -16.16
N LEU A 267 1.45 -15.46 -16.33
CA LEU A 267 0.56 -15.86 -15.24
C LEU A 267 0.50 -17.39 -15.15
N GLU A 268 0.98 -17.95 -14.03
CA GLU A 268 0.81 -19.36 -13.70
C GLU A 268 -0.57 -19.57 -13.07
N ARG A 269 -1.28 -20.64 -13.43
CA ARG A 269 -2.55 -21.01 -12.78
C ARG A 269 -2.26 -21.72 -11.46
N ILE A 270 -3.12 -21.52 -10.45
CA ILE A 270 -3.05 -22.29 -9.20
C ILE A 270 -3.21 -23.79 -9.53
N PRO A 271 -2.24 -24.66 -9.20
CA PRO A 271 -2.24 -26.05 -9.64
C PRO A 271 -3.48 -26.84 -9.22
N GLN A 272 -4.04 -26.57 -8.04
CA GLN A 272 -5.22 -27.25 -7.52
C GLN A 272 -6.51 -26.89 -8.27
N LEU A 273 -6.49 -25.80 -9.02
CA LEU A 273 -7.61 -25.40 -9.88
C LEU A 273 -7.43 -25.94 -11.30
N ALA A 274 -6.26 -26.44 -11.69
CA ALA A 274 -6.01 -26.96 -13.03
C ALA A 274 -7.07 -27.99 -13.47
N ASP A 275 -7.36 -28.03 -14.77
CA ASP A 275 -8.32 -28.99 -15.32
C ASP A 275 -7.71 -30.38 -15.20
N LEU A 276 -8.52 -31.35 -14.75
CA LEU A 276 -8.20 -32.76 -14.97
C LEU A 276 -8.62 -33.09 -16.39
N GLU A 277 -7.70 -33.62 -17.18
CA GLU A 277 -7.86 -34.10 -18.56
C GLU A 277 -9.29 -34.56 -18.90
N GLY A 278 -10.12 -33.62 -19.37
CA GLY A 278 -11.48 -33.87 -19.85
C GLY A 278 -12.57 -34.13 -18.81
N ARG A 279 -12.35 -33.93 -17.49
CA ARG A 279 -13.39 -34.13 -16.46
C ARG A 279 -13.95 -32.80 -15.93
N PRO A 280 -15.25 -32.50 -16.17
CA PRO A 280 -15.88 -31.33 -15.57
C PRO A 280 -16.07 -31.57 -14.07
N GLY A 281 -15.25 -30.94 -13.23
CA GLY A 281 -15.37 -31.08 -11.79
C GLY A 281 -14.23 -30.45 -10.99
N PHE A 282 -14.33 -30.57 -9.68
CA PHE A 282 -13.28 -30.19 -8.75
C PHE A 282 -12.60 -31.44 -8.18
N VAL A 283 -11.29 -31.35 -7.97
CA VAL A 283 -10.55 -32.34 -7.20
C VAL A 283 -10.57 -31.90 -5.74
N PRO A 284 -11.09 -32.72 -4.81
CA PRO A 284 -10.98 -32.43 -3.40
C PRO A 284 -9.52 -32.23 -3.02
N CYS A 285 -9.23 -31.12 -2.33
CA CYS A 285 -7.94 -30.94 -1.68
C CYS A 285 -8.17 -30.28 -0.33
N ASP A 286 -7.41 -30.72 0.67
CA ASP A 286 -7.45 -30.14 2.00
C ASP A 286 -6.14 -29.40 2.27
N ARG A 287 -6.23 -28.08 2.38
CA ARG A 287 -5.12 -27.17 2.73
C ARG A 287 -3.85 -27.40 1.92
N ALA A 288 -3.96 -27.63 0.62
CA ALA A 288 -2.82 -27.75 -0.26
C ALA A 288 -2.07 -26.40 -0.31
N VAL A 289 -0.80 -26.40 0.10
CA VAL A 289 0.05 -25.20 0.13
C VAL A 289 0.94 -25.16 -1.11
N THR A 290 0.99 -24.01 -1.76
CA THR A 290 1.90 -23.69 -2.86
C THR A 290 2.45 -22.28 -2.68
N SER A 291 3.55 -21.94 -3.34
CA SER A 291 4.14 -20.61 -3.25
C SER A 291 4.45 -20.07 -4.65
N CYS A 292 4.18 -18.79 -4.87
CA CYS A 292 4.61 -18.10 -6.08
C CYS A 292 6.13 -18.01 -6.12
N ARG A 293 6.73 -18.47 -7.21
CA ARG A 293 8.19 -18.47 -7.41
C ARG A 293 8.79 -17.08 -7.62
N ILE A 294 7.96 -16.08 -7.94
CA ILE A 294 8.42 -14.73 -8.32
C ILE A 294 8.29 -13.73 -7.16
N CYS A 295 7.11 -13.65 -6.52
CA CYS A 295 6.86 -12.72 -5.41
C CYS A 295 6.81 -13.36 -4.03
N HIS A 296 7.07 -14.68 -3.92
CA HIS A 296 7.04 -15.43 -2.66
C HIS A 296 5.70 -15.35 -1.90
N THR A 297 4.58 -15.14 -2.61
CA THR A 297 3.23 -15.25 -2.03
C THR A 297 2.92 -16.72 -1.76
N ASP A 298 2.60 -17.07 -0.52
CA ASP A 298 2.10 -18.41 -0.19
C ASP A 298 0.60 -18.48 -0.38
N ILE A 299 0.15 -19.62 -0.89
CA ILE A 299 -1.23 -19.90 -1.22
C ILE A 299 -1.62 -21.22 -0.57
N GLU A 300 -2.64 -21.19 0.29
CA GLU A 300 -3.31 -22.37 0.82
C GLU A 300 -4.67 -22.52 0.12
N THR A 301 -4.85 -23.62 -0.60
CA THR A 301 -6.08 -23.94 -1.32
C THR A 301 -6.81 -25.09 -0.62
N ALA A 302 -8.11 -24.96 -0.45
CA ALA A 302 -8.97 -26.03 0.02
C ALA A 302 -10.22 -26.10 -0.87
N ILE A 303 -10.48 -27.28 -1.42
CA ILE A 303 -11.65 -27.55 -2.25
C ILE A 303 -12.40 -28.71 -1.62
N VAL A 304 -13.57 -28.41 -1.04
CA VAL A 304 -14.30 -29.34 -0.18
C VAL A 304 -15.72 -29.52 -0.67
N TRP A 305 -16.14 -30.76 -0.86
CA TRP A 305 -17.53 -31.12 -1.08
C TRP A 305 -18.29 -31.15 0.24
N ARG A 306 -19.30 -30.29 0.41
CA ARG A 306 -20.13 -30.21 1.63
C ARG A 306 -21.43 -31.02 1.53
N GLY A 307 -21.68 -31.66 0.39
CA GLY A 307 -22.93 -32.37 0.12
C GLY A 307 -24.04 -31.46 -0.41
N TYR A 308 -25.04 -32.08 -1.03
CA TYR A 308 -26.16 -31.37 -1.67
C TYR A 308 -26.98 -30.52 -0.71
N ARG A 309 -27.16 -30.97 0.55
CA ARG A 309 -27.89 -30.22 1.59
C ARG A 309 -27.14 -28.98 2.10
N ARG A 310 -25.82 -28.90 1.87
CA ARG A 310 -24.97 -27.81 2.38
C ARG A 310 -24.24 -27.07 1.25
N LYS A 311 -24.93 -26.84 0.13
CA LYS A 311 -24.50 -25.98 -0.98
C LYS A 311 -23.35 -26.55 -1.85
N GLY A 312 -23.15 -27.86 -1.88
CA GLY A 312 -22.22 -28.50 -2.83
C GLY A 312 -20.74 -28.20 -2.57
N TRP A 313 -19.99 -27.83 -3.62
CA TRP A 313 -18.56 -27.52 -3.52
C TRP A 313 -18.31 -26.14 -2.91
N LEU A 314 -17.29 -26.07 -2.05
CA LEU A 314 -16.67 -24.84 -1.59
C LEU A 314 -15.23 -24.78 -2.08
N VAL A 315 -14.89 -23.72 -2.80
CA VAL A 315 -13.50 -23.39 -3.15
C VAL A 315 -13.03 -22.29 -2.21
N ARG A 316 -11.96 -22.55 -1.47
CA ARG A 316 -11.31 -21.58 -0.56
C ARG A 316 -9.86 -21.41 -0.96
N ILE A 317 -9.44 -20.17 -1.16
CA ILE A 317 -8.06 -19.81 -1.48
C ILE A 317 -7.61 -18.79 -0.44
N VAL A 318 -6.50 -19.05 0.24
CA VAL A 318 -5.89 -18.12 1.19
C VAL A 318 -4.52 -17.73 0.68
N ALA A 319 -4.27 -16.45 0.60
CA ALA A 319 -3.01 -15.91 0.14
C ALA A 319 -2.33 -15.11 1.26
N TYR A 320 -1.07 -15.43 1.54
CA TYR A 320 -0.24 -14.78 2.54
C TYR A 320 0.86 -14.00 1.84
N ARG A 321 0.97 -12.71 2.17
CA ARG A 321 1.90 -11.79 1.50
C ARG A 321 2.61 -10.94 2.54
N SER A 322 3.90 -10.69 2.33
CA SER A 322 4.64 -9.63 3.02
C SER A 322 4.71 -8.41 2.12
N LEU A 323 4.31 -7.26 2.65
CA LEU A 323 4.39 -5.96 2.02
C LEU A 323 5.64 -5.18 2.47
N GLY A 324 6.52 -5.83 3.24
CA GLY A 324 7.74 -5.26 3.79
C GLY A 324 7.49 -4.23 4.88
N LYS A 325 8.46 -3.36 5.12
CA LYS A 325 8.39 -2.31 6.17
C LYS A 325 7.46 -1.16 5.80
N CYS A 326 7.14 -1.03 4.51
CA CYS A 326 6.36 0.08 3.94
C CYS A 326 6.94 1.48 4.29
N ARG A 327 8.27 1.57 4.47
CA ARG A 327 8.97 2.82 4.81
C ARG A 327 9.59 3.48 3.58
N ASP A 328 9.78 2.71 2.52
CA ASP A 328 10.10 3.20 1.20
C ASP A 328 9.11 2.58 0.18
N PRO A 329 8.65 3.34 -0.83
CA PRO A 329 7.89 2.81 -1.96
C PRO A 329 8.55 1.58 -2.58
N ASP A 330 9.88 1.53 -2.60
CA ASP A 330 10.64 0.42 -3.13
C ASP A 330 10.57 -0.83 -2.25
N ASP A 331 10.32 -0.71 -0.94
CA ASP A 331 10.04 -1.87 -0.07
C ASP A 331 8.79 -2.61 -0.57
N MET A 332 7.75 -1.84 -0.93
CA MET A 332 6.47 -2.39 -1.38
C MET A 332 6.56 -2.88 -2.83
N ARG A 333 7.26 -2.14 -3.71
CA ARG A 333 7.47 -2.54 -5.11
C ARG A 333 8.36 -3.76 -5.26
N ALA A 334 9.42 -3.89 -4.46
CA ALA A 334 10.28 -5.06 -4.49
C ALA A 334 9.52 -6.35 -4.12
N MET A 335 8.38 -6.23 -3.45
CA MET A 335 7.50 -7.34 -3.09
C MET A 335 6.38 -7.56 -4.12
N ILE A 336 5.76 -6.49 -4.63
CA ILE A 336 4.66 -6.59 -5.60
C ILE A 336 5.19 -6.84 -7.02
N GLY A 337 6.17 -6.06 -7.45
CA GLY A 337 6.52 -5.84 -8.86
C GLY A 337 7.74 -6.59 -9.39
N ARG A 338 8.21 -7.68 -8.74
CA ARG A 338 9.24 -8.54 -9.37
C ARG A 338 8.79 -9.17 -10.69
N GLY A 339 7.52 -9.05 -11.10
CA GLY A 339 7.05 -9.50 -12.42
C GLY A 339 7.21 -8.48 -13.55
N LEU A 340 6.99 -7.20 -13.30
CA LEU A 340 6.77 -6.23 -14.39
C LEU A 340 8.04 -5.73 -15.09
N ARG A 341 9.24 -5.97 -14.53
CA ARG A 341 10.52 -5.54 -15.13
C ARG A 341 11.44 -6.69 -15.55
N TYR A 342 10.97 -7.93 -15.53
CA TYR A 342 11.80 -9.10 -15.89
C TYR A 342 11.92 -9.36 -17.41
N GLY A 343 11.68 -8.33 -18.24
CA GLY A 343 11.74 -8.45 -19.69
C GLY A 343 13.15 -8.49 -20.29
N GLU A 344 14.14 -7.78 -19.74
CA GLU A 344 15.38 -7.54 -20.54
C GLU A 344 16.73 -7.63 -19.81
N GLU A 345 16.84 -7.54 -18.47
CA GLU A 345 18.19 -7.43 -17.83
C GLU A 345 18.60 -8.57 -16.87
N SER A 346 17.73 -9.52 -16.56
CA SER A 346 17.99 -10.53 -15.51
C SER A 346 18.55 -11.88 -15.98
N GLY A 347 19.00 -11.98 -17.23
CA GLY A 347 19.66 -13.17 -17.79
C GLY A 347 21.00 -13.56 -17.12
N ARG A 348 21.46 -12.82 -16.10
CA ARG A 348 22.68 -13.16 -15.35
C ARG A 348 22.36 -13.69 -13.95
N ARG A 349 22.17 -15.00 -13.89
CA ARG A 349 22.65 -15.92 -12.83
C ARG A 349 22.46 -15.43 -11.38
N ARG A 350 21.33 -15.79 -10.77
CA ARG A 350 21.28 -16.09 -9.33
C ARG A 350 21.12 -17.60 -9.14
N SER A 351 22.20 -18.33 -9.34
CA SER A 351 22.35 -19.76 -8.97
C SER A 351 22.81 -19.96 -7.52
N GLY A 352 22.80 -18.90 -6.70
CA GLY A 352 22.98 -19.02 -5.26
C GLY A 352 21.67 -19.45 -4.62
N ARG A 353 21.57 -20.72 -4.21
CA ARG A 353 20.56 -21.24 -3.26
C ARG A 353 20.64 -20.42 -1.96
N GLN A 354 20.10 -19.20 -1.95
CA GLN A 354 19.70 -18.58 -0.69
C GLN A 354 18.57 -19.46 -0.16
N GLY A 355 18.78 -20.01 1.05
CA GLY A 355 17.88 -20.95 1.70
C GLY A 355 16.44 -20.52 1.54
N ILE A 356 15.58 -21.48 1.20
CA ILE A 356 14.13 -21.29 1.10
C ILE A 356 13.72 -20.54 2.37
N GLN A 357 13.35 -19.27 2.24
CA GLN A 357 12.83 -18.51 3.36
C GLN A 357 11.67 -19.32 3.96
N PRO A 358 11.54 -19.40 5.30
CA PRO A 358 10.37 -20.04 5.90
C PRO A 358 9.11 -19.42 5.29
N PHE A 359 8.14 -20.30 4.99
CA PHE A 359 6.90 -19.93 4.32
C PHE A 359 6.25 -18.74 5.06
N LEU A 360 5.91 -17.67 4.34
CA LEU A 360 5.18 -16.51 4.86
C LEU A 360 3.92 -16.92 5.64
N ARG A 361 3.28 -18.02 5.22
CA ARG A 361 2.17 -18.66 5.93
C ARG A 361 2.56 -19.04 7.36
N ASP A 362 3.71 -19.67 7.56
CA ASP A 362 4.11 -20.19 8.86
C ASP A 362 4.46 -19.03 9.80
N ARG A 363 5.16 -18.00 9.30
CA ARG A 363 5.37 -16.74 10.06
C ARG A 363 4.06 -16.06 10.45
N TRP A 364 3.06 -16.10 9.57
CA TRP A 364 1.71 -15.62 9.90
C TRP A 364 1.10 -16.44 11.04
N ILE A 365 1.15 -17.78 10.97
CA ILE A 365 0.55 -18.67 11.96
C ILE A 365 1.25 -18.57 13.31
N GLU A 366 2.58 -18.55 13.35
CA GLU A 366 3.38 -18.42 14.57
C GLU A 366 3.04 -17.14 15.33
N SER A 367 2.78 -16.05 14.60
CA SER A 367 2.36 -14.78 15.22
C SER A 367 0.90 -14.75 15.70
N GLU A 368 0.08 -15.77 15.44
CA GLU A 368 -1.27 -15.90 16.03
C GLU A 368 -1.24 -16.43 17.46
N GLY A 369 -0.11 -16.93 17.94
CA GLY A 369 -0.04 -17.50 19.29
C GLY A 369 -0.92 -18.74 19.48
N GLY A 370 -1.31 -19.43 18.39
CA GLY A 370 -2.10 -20.66 18.43
C GLY A 370 -3.60 -20.50 18.67
N GLU A 371 -4.10 -19.28 18.94
CA GLU A 371 -5.55 -19.05 19.00
C GLU A 371 -6.11 -18.79 17.60
N GLU A 372 -6.78 -19.79 17.05
CA GLU A 372 -7.64 -19.60 15.87
C GLU A 372 -8.83 -18.72 16.29
N VAL A 373 -8.66 -17.40 16.18
CA VAL A 373 -9.72 -16.44 16.48
C VAL A 373 -10.84 -16.66 15.49
N ALA A 374 -11.93 -17.28 15.96
CA ALA A 374 -13.18 -17.40 15.20
C ALA A 374 -13.65 -15.98 14.83
N ASP A 375 -13.46 -15.62 13.56
CA ASP A 375 -13.66 -14.28 13.06
C ASP A 375 -15.16 -13.94 12.99
N ARG A 376 -15.71 -13.37 14.07
CA ARG A 376 -17.13 -13.00 14.19
C ARG A 376 -17.40 -11.53 13.84
N ARG A 377 -16.69 -10.95 12.88
CA ARG A 377 -16.96 -9.56 12.45
C ARG A 377 -18.21 -9.49 11.57
N LYS A 378 -18.91 -8.35 11.64
CA LYS A 378 -20.09 -8.07 10.80
C LYS A 378 -19.66 -7.93 9.34
N CYS A 379 -19.91 -8.96 8.53
CA CYS A 379 -19.65 -8.91 7.09
C CYS A 379 -20.56 -7.88 6.40
N ARG A 380 -19.99 -7.06 5.52
CA ARG A 380 -20.79 -6.21 4.62
C ARG A 380 -21.27 -7.07 3.45
N THR A 381 -22.59 -7.18 3.31
CA THR A 381 -23.20 -7.86 2.15
C THR A 381 -23.43 -6.85 1.04
N ILE A 382 -22.87 -7.14 -0.13
CA ILE A 382 -23.07 -6.41 -1.37
C ILE A 382 -23.81 -7.34 -2.32
N VAL A 383 -25.00 -6.92 -2.76
CA VAL A 383 -25.77 -7.64 -3.78
C VAL A 383 -25.40 -7.04 -5.12
N CYS A 384 -24.89 -7.86 -6.04
CA CYS A 384 -24.59 -7.43 -7.40
C CYS A 384 -25.76 -7.86 -8.29
N GLU A 385 -26.68 -6.95 -8.57
CA GLU A 385 -27.88 -7.24 -9.36
C GLU A 385 -27.65 -7.10 -10.88
N ASP A 386 -26.63 -6.33 -11.32
CA ASP A 386 -26.47 -5.89 -12.72
C ASP A 386 -25.12 -6.23 -13.39
N ILE A 387 -24.57 -7.45 -13.21
CA ILE A 387 -23.32 -7.86 -13.91
C ILE A 387 -23.57 -8.38 -15.34
N LYS A 388 -24.83 -8.51 -15.77
CA LYS A 388 -25.20 -9.16 -17.04
C LYS A 388 -24.53 -8.57 -18.29
N ASP A 389 -24.29 -7.27 -18.34
CA ASP A 389 -23.90 -6.61 -19.60
C ASP A 389 -22.38 -6.56 -19.85
N LYS A 390 -21.55 -6.80 -18.83
CA LYS A 390 -20.08 -6.72 -18.99
C LYS A 390 -19.38 -8.08 -19.11
N TRP A 391 -19.97 -9.14 -18.57
CA TRP A 391 -19.35 -10.46 -18.54
C TRP A 391 -19.64 -11.31 -19.79
N MET A 392 -20.79 -11.10 -20.44
CA MET A 392 -21.22 -11.87 -21.62
C MET A 392 -20.60 -11.39 -22.93
N PHE A 393 -20.14 -10.14 -23.02
CA PHE A 393 -19.60 -9.57 -24.27
C PHE A 393 -18.08 -9.75 -24.47
N GLU A 394 -17.34 -10.14 -23.43
CA GLU A 394 -15.88 -10.34 -23.54
C GLU A 394 -15.46 -11.81 -23.70
N ASN A 395 -16.39 -12.78 -23.63
CA ASN A 395 -16.09 -14.22 -23.70
C ASN A 395 -17.03 -15.04 -24.63
N ALA A 396 -17.76 -14.38 -25.52
CA ALA A 396 -18.43 -15.00 -26.67
C ALA A 396 -17.68 -14.58 -27.94
#